data_AF-A0A0A9HKX1-F1
#
_entry.id   AF-A0A0A9HKX1-F1
#
_cell.length_a   1.000
_cell.length_b   1.000
_cell.length_c   1.000
_cell.angle_alpha   90.00
_cell.angle_beta   90.00
_cell.angle_gamma   90.00
#
_symmetry.space_group_name_H-M   'P 1'
#
loop_
_entity.id
_entity.type
_entity.pdbx_description
1 polymer ?
#
loop_
_entity_poly.entity_id
_entity_poly.type
_entity_poly.pdbx_seq_one_letter_code
_entity_poly.pdbx_strand_id
1 'polypeptide(L)'
;MLSDKRRGEHDWGSTLVEAVFLPVEAYHLQDRLGKRIPHDQRFAVPRIPALVELCIQAGVGLPEYPTKRRRKSIIKIGRKGFVDANEDDLPEPETDRFKQPLLQELPYDEIVAPSSPEKTPSLAEETLEAWETVRDGALKLTRSYAVRVCGYCPEVHIRPTGHKARNCGAFKHQQRNGQHGWQAAVLDDLIPPRYVWHMPESGEELQRELKTFYGQAPAVVEICIQGGAEVLEKYKATMRLDIGIPSSSREAEMVV
;
A
#
# COMPACT_ATOMS: atom_id res chain seq x y z
N MET A 1 -33.79 -18.32 24.54
CA MET A 1 -33.86 -17.85 23.14
C MET A 1 -32.52 -18.16 22.49
N LEU A 2 -32.51 -19.08 21.53
CA LEU A 2 -31.30 -19.61 20.88
C LEU A 2 -30.69 -18.54 19.96
N SER A 3 -29.43 -18.19 20.19
CA SER A 3 -28.66 -17.17 19.48
C SER A 3 -28.06 -17.65 18.14
N ASP A 4 -28.43 -18.83 17.64
CA ASP A 4 -27.76 -19.47 16.48
C ASP A 4 -28.30 -19.07 15.09
N LYS A 5 -29.13 -18.03 15.00
CA LYS A 5 -29.73 -17.57 13.73
C LYS A 5 -29.16 -16.27 13.17
N ARG A 6 -27.97 -15.83 13.57
CA ARG A 6 -27.29 -14.76 12.83
C ARG A 6 -26.60 -15.34 11.59
N ARG A 7 -27.37 -15.52 10.52
CA ARG A 7 -26.83 -15.63 9.15
C ARG A 7 -26.56 -14.21 8.68
N GLY A 8 -25.36 -13.71 8.93
CA GLY A 8 -24.89 -12.47 8.32
C GLY A 8 -24.49 -12.79 6.90
N GLU A 9 -25.44 -12.80 5.98
CA GLU A 9 -25.15 -12.87 4.55
C GLU A 9 -24.57 -11.52 4.12
N HIS A 10 -23.52 -11.57 3.30
CA HIS A 10 -22.96 -10.37 2.70
C HIS A 10 -23.86 -9.93 1.54
N ASP A 11 -24.13 -8.63 1.46
CA ASP A 11 -24.69 -8.03 0.25
C ASP A 11 -23.53 -7.71 -0.69
N TRP A 12 -23.54 -8.29 -1.88
CA TRP A 12 -22.45 -8.21 -2.84
C TRP A 12 -22.74 -7.13 -3.89
N GLY A 13 -21.76 -6.26 -4.13
CA GLY A 13 -21.86 -5.19 -5.13
C GLY A 13 -20.58 -5.07 -5.96
N SER A 14 -20.57 -4.09 -6.85
CA SER A 14 -19.37 -3.74 -7.63
C SER A 14 -18.23 -3.26 -6.73
N THR A 15 -16.99 -3.59 -7.11
CA THR A 15 -15.77 -3.17 -6.39
C THR A 15 -15.00 -2.12 -7.19
N LEU A 16 -14.15 -1.36 -6.50
CA LEU A 16 -13.14 -0.47 -7.09
C LEU A 16 -11.73 -1.01 -6.82
N VAL A 17 -10.73 -0.46 -7.51
CA VAL A 17 -9.33 -0.89 -7.34
C VAL A 17 -8.83 -0.63 -5.92
N GLU A 18 -9.27 0.44 -5.27
CA GLU A 18 -8.90 0.81 -3.90
C GLU A 18 -9.42 -0.18 -2.85
N ALA A 19 -10.44 -0.97 -3.20
CA ALA A 19 -10.90 -2.05 -2.35
C ALA A 19 -9.95 -3.26 -2.40
N VAL A 20 -9.12 -3.38 -3.44
CA VAL A 20 -8.12 -4.44 -3.65
C VAL A 20 -6.72 -3.97 -3.24
N PHE A 21 -6.30 -2.80 -3.72
CA PHE A 21 -5.05 -2.13 -3.38
C PHE A 21 -5.34 -0.96 -2.43
N LEU A 22 -5.22 -1.24 -1.13
CA LEU A 22 -5.69 -0.35 -0.08
C LEU A 22 -4.88 0.97 -0.05
N PRO A 23 -5.54 2.13 -0.22
CA PRO A 23 -4.85 3.41 -0.18
C PRO A 23 -4.40 3.72 1.25
N VAL A 24 -3.10 3.97 1.40
CA VAL A 24 -2.51 4.49 2.63
C VAL A 24 -1.99 5.88 2.34
N GLU A 25 -2.38 6.86 3.14
CA GLU A 25 -2.01 8.25 2.92
C GLU A 25 -0.89 8.74 3.84
N ALA A 26 -0.10 9.69 3.34
CA ALA A 26 0.86 10.45 4.10
C ALA A 26 0.75 11.94 3.77
N TYR A 27 1.21 12.78 4.69
CA TYR A 27 1.41 14.20 4.39
C TYR A 27 2.58 14.41 3.43
N HIS A 28 2.37 15.23 2.41
CA HIS A 28 3.43 15.64 1.51
C HIS A 28 4.47 16.54 2.22
N LEU A 29 5.76 16.26 2.04
CA LEU A 29 6.85 17.03 2.63
C LEU A 29 7.61 17.85 1.59
N GLN A 30 7.19 19.11 1.41
CA GLN A 30 7.89 20.06 0.54
C GLN A 30 9.35 20.27 0.96
N ASP A 31 9.67 20.28 2.27
CA ASP A 31 11.05 20.27 2.76
C ASP A 31 11.24 19.18 3.81
N ARG A 32 11.95 18.11 3.44
CA ARG A 32 12.27 16.97 4.31
C ARG A 32 13.12 17.31 5.54
N LEU A 33 13.83 18.45 5.55
CA LEU A 33 14.59 18.93 6.71
C LEU A 33 13.81 20.00 7.51
N GLY A 34 12.68 20.47 6.98
CA GLY A 34 11.85 21.48 7.61
C GLY A 34 11.25 21.04 8.94
N LYS A 35 10.45 21.92 9.56
CA LYS A 35 9.77 21.63 10.83
C LYS A 35 8.80 20.45 10.69
N ARG A 36 8.51 19.78 11.81
CA ARG A 36 7.46 18.77 11.86
C ARG A 36 6.11 19.46 11.70
N ILE A 37 5.20 18.86 10.92
CA ILE A 37 3.85 19.38 10.69
C ILE A 37 3.11 19.47 12.03
N PRO A 38 2.77 20.69 12.50
CA PRO A 38 1.98 20.89 13.70
C PRO A 38 0.49 20.61 13.43
N HIS A 39 -0.31 20.50 14.49
CA HIS A 39 -1.72 20.10 14.36
C HIS A 39 -2.62 21.10 13.65
N ASP A 40 -2.35 22.40 13.80
CA ASP A 40 -3.04 23.50 13.12
C ASP A 40 -2.82 23.48 11.60
N GLN A 41 -1.69 22.94 11.12
CA GLN A 41 -1.39 22.85 9.68
C GLN A 41 -1.92 21.59 9.00
N ARG A 42 -2.61 20.69 9.72
CA ARG A 42 -3.05 19.38 9.19
C ARG A 42 -3.98 19.45 7.98
N PHE A 43 -4.67 20.57 7.78
CA PHE A 43 -5.56 20.77 6.63
C PHE A 43 -4.91 21.61 5.52
N ALA A 44 -3.80 22.26 5.82
CA ALA A 44 -3.06 23.08 4.85
C ALA A 44 -2.02 22.25 4.10
N VAL A 45 -1.54 21.15 4.70
CA VAL A 45 -0.58 20.25 4.06
C VAL A 45 -1.33 19.18 3.27
N PRO A 46 -1.05 19.03 1.96
CA PRO A 46 -1.66 17.99 1.14
C PRO A 46 -1.43 16.59 1.70
N ARG A 47 -2.42 15.72 1.52
CA ARG A 47 -2.31 14.28 1.74
C ARG A 47 -2.27 13.60 0.39
N ILE A 48 -1.35 12.65 0.25
CA ILE A 48 -1.14 11.87 -0.97
C ILE A 48 -0.88 10.41 -0.60
N PRO A 49 -0.97 9.46 -1.55
CA PRO A 49 -0.59 8.08 -1.27
C PRO A 49 0.84 8.00 -0.71
N ALA A 50 1.01 7.26 0.38
CA ALA A 50 2.26 7.18 1.13
C ALA A 50 3.40 6.59 0.28
N LEU A 51 3.07 5.66 -0.62
CA LEU A 51 4.02 5.11 -1.59
C LEU A 51 4.49 6.20 -2.59
N VAL A 52 3.57 7.06 -3.05
CA VAL A 52 3.91 8.19 -3.91
C VAL A 52 4.79 9.19 -3.16
N GLU A 53 4.45 9.53 -1.91
CA GLU A 53 5.32 10.38 -1.07
C GLU A 53 6.70 9.76 -0.87
N LEU A 54 6.79 8.44 -0.67
CA LEU A 54 8.08 7.74 -0.55
C LEU A 54 8.91 7.89 -1.84
N CYS A 55 8.30 7.69 -3.01
CA CYS A 55 8.94 7.90 -4.31
C CYS A 55 9.39 9.35 -4.51
N ILE A 56 8.54 10.33 -4.13
CA ILE A 56 8.90 11.75 -4.18
C ILE A 56 10.10 12.02 -3.27
N GLN A 57 10.11 11.53 -2.04
CA GLN A 57 11.25 11.73 -1.14
C GLN A 57 12.52 11.03 -1.64
N ALA A 58 12.35 9.93 -2.39
CA ALA A 58 13.42 9.17 -3.03
C ALA A 58 14.05 9.84 -4.27
N GLY A 59 13.35 10.80 -4.88
CA GLY A 59 13.88 11.60 -5.99
C GLY A 59 12.90 11.84 -7.13
N VAL A 60 11.76 11.15 -7.16
CA VAL A 60 10.74 11.36 -8.20
C VAL A 60 10.24 12.80 -8.15
N GLY A 61 10.21 13.47 -9.30
CA GLY A 61 9.70 14.82 -9.45
C GLY A 61 8.26 14.81 -9.94
N LEU A 62 7.33 15.30 -9.12
CA LEU A 62 5.94 15.55 -9.52
C LEU A 62 5.65 17.05 -9.46
N PRO A 63 5.22 17.68 -10.57
CA PRO A 63 4.91 19.12 -10.59
C PRO A 63 3.85 19.53 -9.57
N GLU A 64 2.87 18.67 -9.31
CA GLU A 64 1.75 18.89 -8.38
C GLU A 64 2.21 18.86 -6.91
N TYR A 65 3.33 18.18 -6.63
CA TYR A 65 3.88 17.95 -5.30
C TYR A 65 5.36 18.37 -5.24
N PRO A 66 5.65 19.68 -5.34
CA PRO A 66 7.00 20.18 -5.44
C PRO A 66 7.78 19.91 -4.15
N THR A 67 8.97 19.33 -4.29
CA THR A 67 9.86 19.07 -3.15
C THR A 67 11.19 19.78 -3.32
N LYS A 68 11.63 20.46 -2.26
CA LYS A 68 12.92 21.11 -2.18
C LYS A 68 14.06 20.09 -2.25
N ARG A 69 14.79 20.12 -3.35
CA ARG A 69 16.04 19.38 -3.56
C ARG A 69 17.22 20.30 -3.26
N ARG A 70 18.14 19.82 -2.42
CA ARG A 70 19.39 20.54 -2.13
C ARG A 70 20.51 19.85 -2.88
N ARG A 71 21.25 20.59 -3.68
CA ARG A 71 22.45 20.12 -4.38
C ARG A 71 23.71 20.35 -3.55
N LYS A 72 23.65 21.26 -2.57
CA LYS A 72 24.67 21.43 -1.54
C LYS A 72 24.22 21.00 -0.15
N SER A 73 25.20 20.64 0.66
CA SER A 73 24.99 20.36 2.08
C SER A 73 24.45 21.60 2.81
N ILE A 74 23.56 21.38 3.78
CA ILE A 74 23.09 22.44 4.66
C ILE A 74 24.21 22.94 5.59
N ILE A 75 24.14 24.22 5.97
CA ILE A 75 25.01 24.83 6.97
C ILE A 75 24.27 24.79 8.31
N LYS A 76 24.80 24.07 9.30
CA LYS A 76 24.19 23.99 10.64
C LYS A 76 24.38 25.31 11.39
N ILE A 77 23.30 25.82 11.98
CA ILE A 77 23.32 26.96 12.91
C ILE A 77 22.87 26.45 14.27
N GLY A 78 23.85 26.22 15.15
CA GLY A 78 23.62 25.67 16.48
C GLY A 78 23.02 24.27 16.45
N ARG A 79 22.25 23.93 17.49
CA ARG A 79 21.77 22.56 17.73
C ARG A 79 20.51 22.17 16.95
N LYS A 80 19.69 23.15 16.55
CA LYS A 80 18.36 22.93 15.93
C LYS A 80 18.11 23.76 14.66
N GLY A 81 19.01 24.68 14.32
CA GLY A 81 18.89 25.52 13.13
C GLY A 81 19.78 25.04 12.01
N PHE A 82 19.39 25.38 10.78
CA PHE A 82 20.24 25.27 9.61
C PHE A 82 19.84 26.33 8.60
N VAL A 83 20.75 26.65 7.70
CA VAL A 83 20.48 27.44 6.49
C VAL A 83 20.96 26.65 5.28
N ASP A 84 20.35 26.91 4.14
CA ASP A 84 20.80 26.31 2.89
C ASP A 84 22.08 27.00 2.45
N ALA A 85 23.03 26.21 1.93
CA ALA A 85 24.22 26.76 1.31
C ALA A 85 23.82 27.50 0.02
N ASN A 86 24.57 28.54 -0.33
CA ASN A 86 24.37 29.23 -1.60
C ASN A 86 24.68 28.26 -2.76
N GLU A 87 23.74 28.12 -3.68
CA GLU A 87 23.81 27.28 -4.88
C GLU A 87 23.96 28.10 -6.19
N ASP A 88 24.13 29.42 -6.13
CA ASP A 88 24.23 30.33 -7.29
C ASP A 88 25.44 30.03 -8.20
N ASP A 89 26.49 29.42 -7.63
CA ASP A 89 27.70 28.98 -8.33
C ASP A 89 27.56 27.59 -8.99
N LEU A 90 26.42 26.91 -8.81
CA LEU A 90 26.15 25.64 -9.47
C LEU A 90 25.62 25.88 -10.88
N PRO A 91 25.96 25.00 -11.85
CA PRO A 91 25.33 25.04 -13.16
C PRO A 91 23.82 24.89 -13.05
N GLU A 92 23.09 25.34 -14.07
CA GLU A 92 21.65 25.09 -14.16
C GLU A 92 21.38 23.58 -14.05
N PRO A 93 20.31 23.18 -13.35
CA PRO A 93 19.98 21.78 -13.20
C PRO A 93 19.72 21.17 -14.58
N GLU A 94 20.40 20.06 -14.89
CA GLU A 94 20.06 19.25 -16.05
C GLU A 94 18.58 18.88 -16.01
N THR A 95 17.94 18.88 -17.18
CA THR A 95 16.55 18.42 -17.28
C THR A 95 16.47 17.00 -16.76
N ASP A 96 15.73 16.81 -15.66
CA ASP A 96 15.60 15.54 -14.99
C ASP A 96 15.18 14.45 -16.00
N ARG A 97 16.11 13.51 -16.25
CA ARG A 97 15.95 12.38 -17.17
C ARG A 97 14.78 11.47 -16.81
N PHE A 98 14.23 11.62 -15.61
CA PHE A 98 13.07 10.89 -15.10
C PHE A 98 11.81 11.75 -15.04
N LYS A 99 11.77 12.93 -15.67
CA LYS A 99 10.52 13.65 -16.00
C LYS A 99 9.73 12.92 -17.10
N GLN A 100 9.56 11.61 -16.94
CA GLN A 100 8.41 10.98 -17.56
C GLN A 100 7.19 11.52 -16.82
N PRO A 101 6.17 12.03 -17.52
CA PRO A 101 4.88 12.21 -16.89
C PRO A 101 4.52 10.88 -16.24
N LEU A 102 4.33 10.86 -14.91
CA LEU A 102 3.64 9.73 -14.33
C LEU A 102 2.29 9.65 -15.04
N LEU A 103 1.93 8.46 -15.51
CA LEU A 103 0.66 8.26 -16.18
C LEU A 103 -0.44 8.83 -15.29
N GLN A 104 -1.23 9.74 -15.87
CA GLN A 104 -2.42 10.23 -15.21
C GLN A 104 -3.30 9.02 -14.91
N GLU A 105 -3.86 8.96 -13.69
CA GLU A 105 -4.84 7.92 -13.35
C GLU A 105 -5.92 7.91 -14.43
N LEU A 106 -6.16 6.72 -15.00
CA LEU A 106 -7.21 6.56 -16.00
C LEU A 106 -8.57 6.76 -15.31
N PRO A 107 -9.45 7.61 -15.86
CA PRO A 107 -10.82 7.68 -15.39
C PRO A 107 -11.47 6.30 -15.40
N TYR A 108 -12.26 5.97 -14.38
CA TYR A 108 -12.91 4.66 -14.26
C TYR A 108 -13.70 4.28 -15.52
N ASP A 109 -14.35 5.27 -16.16
CA ASP A 109 -15.14 5.08 -17.39
C ASP A 109 -14.29 4.69 -18.61
N GLU A 110 -12.97 4.92 -18.58
CA GLU A 110 -12.02 4.54 -19.63
C GLU A 110 -11.44 3.14 -19.41
N ILE A 111 -11.67 2.52 -18.25
CA ILE A 111 -11.18 1.18 -17.94
C ILE A 111 -12.06 0.15 -18.66
N VAL A 112 -11.47 -0.51 -19.67
CA VAL A 112 -12.15 -1.54 -20.46
C VAL A 112 -11.63 -2.91 -20.06
N ALA A 113 -12.54 -3.83 -19.75
CA ALA A 113 -12.20 -5.22 -19.49
C ALA A 113 -11.53 -5.86 -20.73
N PRO A 114 -10.63 -6.84 -20.55
CA PRO A 114 -9.98 -7.50 -21.69
C PRO A 114 -11.01 -8.06 -22.66
N SER A 115 -10.83 -7.72 -23.95
CA SER A 115 -11.79 -7.99 -25.03
C SER A 115 -11.89 -9.47 -25.42
N SER A 116 -10.92 -10.30 -25.02
CA SER A 116 -10.88 -11.73 -25.33
C SER A 116 -10.22 -12.52 -24.21
N PRO A 117 -10.68 -13.76 -23.94
CA PRO A 117 -10.11 -14.63 -22.91
C PRO A 117 -8.63 -14.95 -23.15
N GLU A 118 -8.15 -14.89 -24.40
CA GLU A 118 -6.73 -15.09 -24.74
C GLU A 118 -5.81 -13.97 -24.24
N LYS A 119 -6.35 -12.76 -24.00
CA LYS A 119 -5.57 -11.61 -23.52
C LYS A 119 -5.52 -11.52 -22.00
N THR A 120 -6.45 -12.16 -21.31
CA THR A 120 -6.57 -12.11 -19.85
C THR A 120 -5.33 -12.69 -19.14
N PRO A 121 -4.77 -13.85 -19.55
CA PRO A 121 -3.57 -14.40 -18.90
C PRO A 121 -2.36 -13.47 -19.01
N SER A 122 -2.10 -12.93 -20.20
CA SER A 122 -0.98 -12.00 -20.42
C SER A 122 -1.12 -10.73 -19.58
N LEU A 123 -2.33 -10.17 -19.48
CA LEU A 123 -2.60 -9.00 -18.63
C LEU A 123 -2.43 -9.34 -17.14
N ALA A 124 -2.84 -10.53 -16.72
CA ALA A 124 -2.70 -11.01 -15.36
C ALA A 124 -1.23 -11.21 -14.96
N GLU A 125 -0.42 -11.78 -15.85
CA GLU A 125 1.03 -11.90 -15.66
C GLU A 125 1.69 -10.52 -15.52
N GLU A 126 1.42 -9.60 -16.45
CA GLU A 126 1.95 -8.22 -16.40
C GLU A 126 1.55 -7.51 -15.10
N THR A 127 0.29 -7.67 -14.68
CA THR A 127 -0.22 -7.10 -13.43
C THR A 127 0.49 -7.69 -12.21
N LEU A 128 0.73 -9.00 -12.19
CA LEU A 128 1.45 -9.68 -11.11
C LEU A 128 2.92 -9.24 -11.05
N GLU A 129 3.59 -9.12 -12.20
CA GLU A 129 4.96 -8.61 -12.29
C GLU A 129 5.06 -7.15 -11.80
N ALA A 130 4.09 -6.31 -12.17
CA ALA A 130 4.02 -4.92 -11.70
C ALA A 130 3.81 -4.86 -10.19
N TRP A 131 2.91 -5.69 -9.65
CA TRP A 131 2.68 -5.81 -8.21
C TRP A 131 3.96 -6.18 -7.45
N GLU A 132 4.71 -7.17 -7.94
CA GLU A 132 5.99 -7.57 -7.37
C GLU A 132 7.04 -6.48 -7.44
N THR A 133 7.14 -5.83 -8.60
CA THR A 133 8.07 -4.72 -8.82
C THR A 133 7.81 -3.57 -7.84
N VAL A 134 6.55 -3.20 -7.63
CA VAL A 134 6.15 -2.16 -6.68
C VAL A 134 6.52 -2.55 -5.25
N ARG A 135 6.22 -3.80 -4.84
CA ARG A 135 6.54 -4.28 -3.48
C ARG A 135 8.04 -4.33 -3.21
N ASP A 136 8.82 -4.86 -4.14
CA ASP A 136 10.28 -4.95 -4.00
C ASP A 136 10.94 -3.56 -4.04
N GLY A 137 10.50 -2.68 -4.95
CA GLY A 137 10.95 -1.29 -5.01
C GLY A 137 10.67 -0.53 -3.72
N ALA A 138 9.45 -0.65 -3.18
CA ALA A 138 9.07 -0.06 -1.90
C ALA A 138 9.93 -0.60 -0.74
N LEU A 139 10.16 -1.91 -0.70
CA LEU A 139 11.02 -2.55 0.31
C LEU A 139 12.46 -2.03 0.23
N LYS A 140 13.01 -1.83 -0.97
CA LYS A 140 14.34 -1.26 -1.16
C LYS A 140 14.38 0.20 -0.68
N LEU A 141 13.39 1.01 -1.02
CA LEU A 141 13.33 2.41 -0.61
C LEU A 141 13.21 2.59 0.91
N THR A 142 12.46 1.74 1.60
CA THR A 142 12.32 1.81 3.07
C THR A 142 13.63 1.51 3.81
N ARG A 143 14.62 0.87 3.16
CA ARG A 143 15.98 0.71 3.72
C ARG A 143 16.80 2.00 3.69
N SER A 144 16.52 2.90 2.75
CA SER A 144 17.24 4.18 2.60
C SER A 144 16.48 5.36 3.21
N TYR A 145 15.16 5.33 3.18
CA TYR A 145 14.29 6.39 3.66
C TYR A 145 13.47 5.90 4.85
N ALA A 146 13.58 6.63 5.96
CA ALA A 146 12.86 6.26 7.17
C ALA A 146 11.36 6.55 7.02
N VAL A 147 10.56 5.49 7.20
CA VAL A 147 9.10 5.55 7.21
C VAL A 147 8.60 5.27 8.63
N ARG A 148 7.64 6.07 9.08
CA ARG A 148 7.01 5.95 10.39
C ARG A 148 5.52 5.70 10.25
N VAL A 149 5.01 4.79 11.05
CA VAL A 149 3.58 4.46 11.10
C VAL A 149 3.06 4.64 12.51
N CYS A 150 1.77 4.91 12.65
CA CYS A 150 1.12 4.90 13.95
C CYS A 150 0.68 3.47 14.30
N GLY A 151 1.04 2.96 15.47
CA GLY A 151 0.65 1.59 15.89
C GLY A 151 -0.84 1.40 16.22
N TYR A 152 -1.67 2.43 16.06
CA TYR A 152 -3.08 2.41 16.46
C TYR A 152 -4.05 2.89 15.38
N CYS A 153 -3.55 3.41 14.26
CA CYS A 153 -4.37 3.89 13.15
C CYS A 153 -3.53 3.88 11.86
N PRO A 154 -4.14 3.87 10.67
CA PRO A 154 -3.45 3.72 9.38
C PRO A 154 -2.68 4.98 8.92
N GLU A 155 -2.16 5.78 9.84
CA GLU A 155 -1.39 6.99 9.53
C GLU A 155 0.08 6.65 9.26
N VAL A 156 0.60 7.15 8.13
CA VAL A 156 1.99 6.96 7.68
C VAL A 156 2.69 8.29 7.47
N HIS A 157 4.01 8.31 7.70
CA HIS A 157 4.84 9.50 7.55
C HIS A 157 6.24 9.17 7.03
N ILE A 158 6.64 9.80 5.93
CA ILE A 158 7.93 9.56 5.26
C ILE A 158 9.01 10.50 5.83
N ARG A 159 9.42 10.27 7.08
CA ARG A 159 10.52 10.98 7.75
C ARG A 159 11.02 10.18 8.97
N PRO A 160 12.28 10.33 9.41
CA PRO A 160 12.77 9.68 10.64
C PRO A 160 11.96 9.94 11.91
N THR A 161 11.21 11.05 11.97
CA THR A 161 10.33 11.39 13.08
C THR A 161 8.96 11.77 12.53
N GLY A 162 7.90 11.13 13.04
CA GLY A 162 6.52 11.38 12.64
C GLY A 162 6.04 12.81 12.89
N HIS A 163 4.90 13.22 12.32
CA HIS A 163 4.37 14.57 12.52
C HIS A 163 3.81 14.81 13.94
N LYS A 164 3.40 16.06 14.22
CA LYS A 164 2.77 16.46 15.49
C LYS A 164 1.27 16.67 15.39
N ALA A 165 0.67 16.45 14.21
CA ALA A 165 -0.78 16.50 14.08
C ALA A 165 -1.46 15.51 15.05
N ARG A 166 -2.48 16.02 15.73
CA ARG A 166 -3.23 15.35 16.80
C ARG A 166 -4.56 14.79 16.27
N ASN A 167 -4.49 13.99 15.23
CA ASN A 167 -5.62 13.42 14.49
C ASN A 167 -5.59 11.88 14.53
N CYS A 168 -5.00 11.29 15.58
CA CYS A 168 -4.89 9.83 15.68
C CYS A 168 -6.27 9.18 15.63
N GLY A 169 -6.45 8.28 14.66
CA GLY A 169 -7.71 7.59 14.38
C GLY A 169 -8.05 6.48 15.38
N ALA A 170 -7.17 6.20 16.35
CA ALA A 170 -7.37 5.15 17.34
C ALA A 170 -8.68 5.34 18.13
N PHE A 171 -9.27 4.22 18.54
CA PHE A 171 -10.51 4.22 19.31
C PHE A 171 -10.40 5.13 20.55
N LYS A 172 -11.38 6.02 20.75
CA LYS A 172 -11.43 7.05 21.81
C LYS A 172 -10.31 8.11 21.80
N HIS A 173 -9.39 8.12 20.83
CA HIS A 173 -8.35 9.16 20.69
C HIS A 173 -8.85 10.37 19.88
N GLN A 174 -9.77 10.13 18.93
CA GLN A 174 -10.32 11.15 18.05
C GLN A 174 -10.99 12.31 18.82
N GLN A 175 -11.69 12.01 19.92
CA GLN A 175 -12.39 13.00 20.75
C GLN A 175 -11.47 13.89 21.60
N ARG A 176 -10.17 13.55 21.72
CA ARG A 176 -9.24 14.22 22.66
C ARG A 176 -8.01 14.82 21.99
N ASN A 177 -8.03 15.02 20.67
CA ASN A 177 -6.83 15.41 19.92
C ASN A 177 -5.66 14.45 20.24
N GLY A 178 -5.88 13.16 20.05
CA GLY A 178 -4.90 12.12 20.34
C GLY A 178 -3.64 12.27 19.47
N GLN A 179 -2.48 12.11 20.10
CA GLN A 179 -1.19 11.99 19.40
C GLN A 179 -1.00 10.59 18.82
N HIS A 180 -0.14 10.50 17.81
CA HIS A 180 0.23 9.25 17.16
C HIS A 180 1.32 8.51 17.95
N GLY A 181 1.17 7.19 18.05
CA GLY A 181 2.19 6.29 18.60
C GLY A 181 3.13 5.82 17.49
N TRP A 182 4.14 6.63 17.16
CA TRP A 182 5.04 6.39 16.04
C TRP A 182 5.98 5.20 16.26
N GLN A 183 6.04 4.30 15.28
CA GLN A 183 7.00 3.21 15.20
C GLN A 183 7.63 3.14 13.80
N ALA A 184 8.66 2.29 13.62
CA ALA A 184 9.21 2.01 12.29
C ALA A 184 8.19 1.21 11.47
N ALA A 185 8.05 1.55 10.20
CA ALA A 185 7.16 0.84 9.28
C ALA A 185 7.77 -0.47 8.78
N VAL A 186 6.93 -1.46 8.51
CA VAL A 186 7.21 -2.60 7.63
C VAL A 186 6.53 -2.39 6.27
N LEU A 187 6.84 -3.25 5.29
CA LEU A 187 6.29 -3.12 3.94
C LEU A 187 4.76 -3.13 3.92
N ASP A 188 4.14 -3.98 4.74
CA ASP A 188 2.68 -4.12 4.79
C ASP A 188 1.98 -2.93 5.46
N ASP A 189 2.70 -2.05 6.16
CA ASP A 189 2.11 -0.79 6.61
C ASP A 189 1.98 0.23 5.46
N LEU A 190 2.83 0.11 4.43
CA LEU A 190 2.83 0.98 3.26
C LEU A 190 1.97 0.42 2.13
N ILE A 191 1.98 -0.91 1.97
CA ILE A 191 1.19 -1.65 0.99
C ILE A 191 0.42 -2.76 1.74
N PRO A 192 -0.70 -2.42 2.40
CA PRO A 192 -1.45 -3.39 3.19
C PRO A 192 -2.06 -4.47 2.29
N PRO A 193 -1.76 -5.75 2.52
CA PRO A 193 -2.37 -6.82 1.77
C PRO A 193 -3.83 -6.99 2.20
N ARG A 194 -4.75 -7.01 1.23
CA ARG A 194 -6.11 -7.51 1.47
C ARG A 194 -6.17 -8.99 1.15
N TYR A 195 -6.22 -9.84 2.16
CA TYR A 195 -6.30 -11.28 1.94
C TYR A 195 -7.71 -11.71 1.56
N VAL A 196 -7.79 -12.61 0.59
CA VAL A 196 -9.00 -13.34 0.15
C VAL A 196 -8.72 -14.83 0.19
N TRP A 197 -9.78 -15.64 0.21
CA TRP A 197 -9.64 -17.08 0.07
C TRP A 197 -9.21 -17.42 -1.35
N HIS A 198 -8.27 -18.35 -1.47
CA HIS A 198 -7.87 -18.88 -2.76
C HIS A 198 -8.98 -19.80 -3.31
N MET A 199 -9.43 -19.53 -4.54
CA MET A 199 -10.45 -20.34 -5.20
C MET A 199 -9.79 -21.50 -5.99
N PRO A 200 -10.22 -22.76 -5.79
CA PRO A 200 -9.72 -23.90 -6.56
C PRO A 200 -9.97 -23.74 -8.06
N GLU A 201 -9.08 -24.28 -8.88
CA GLU A 201 -9.24 -24.32 -10.34
C GLU A 201 -10.51 -25.05 -10.79
N SER A 202 -11.05 -25.95 -9.96
CA SER A 202 -12.32 -26.63 -10.23
C SER A 202 -13.51 -25.67 -10.33
N GLY A 203 -13.39 -24.45 -9.80
CA GLY A 203 -14.47 -23.47 -9.76
C GLY A 203 -15.57 -23.80 -8.75
N GLU A 204 -15.37 -24.80 -7.90
CA GLU A 204 -16.32 -25.18 -6.86
C GLU A 204 -16.41 -24.10 -5.78
N GLU A 205 -17.63 -23.82 -5.32
CA GLU A 205 -17.85 -22.84 -4.26
C GLU A 205 -17.26 -23.31 -2.92
N LEU A 206 -16.60 -22.40 -2.22
CA LEU A 206 -16.00 -22.68 -0.92
C LEU A 206 -17.06 -23.01 0.12
N GLN A 207 -16.90 -24.15 0.78
CA GLN A 207 -17.80 -24.60 1.84
C GLN A 207 -17.32 -24.10 3.20
N ARG A 208 -18.24 -23.56 4.01
CA ARG A 208 -17.91 -23.02 5.34
C ARG A 208 -17.26 -24.07 6.25
N GLU A 209 -17.68 -25.31 6.11
CA GLU A 209 -17.22 -26.49 6.85
C GLU A 209 -15.75 -26.81 6.55
N LEU A 210 -15.27 -26.46 5.35
CA LEU A 210 -13.92 -26.76 4.87
C LEU A 210 -12.95 -25.57 4.97
N LYS A 211 -13.36 -24.46 5.62
CA LYS A 211 -12.56 -23.23 5.75
C LYS A 211 -11.12 -23.43 6.25
N THR A 212 -10.88 -24.49 7.04
CA THR A 212 -9.57 -24.81 7.61
C THR A 212 -8.61 -25.43 6.59
N PHE A 213 -9.10 -25.89 5.45
CA PHE A 213 -8.31 -26.47 4.36
C PHE A 213 -7.95 -25.42 3.30
N TYR A 214 -8.77 -24.38 3.15
CA TYR A 214 -8.50 -23.31 2.18
C TYR A 214 -7.30 -22.45 2.58
N GLY A 215 -6.51 -22.08 1.59
CA GLY A 215 -5.48 -21.06 1.72
C GLY A 215 -6.00 -19.67 1.38
N GLN A 216 -5.11 -18.69 1.53
CA GLN A 216 -5.38 -17.29 1.27
C GLN A 216 -4.26 -16.66 0.47
N ALA A 217 -4.61 -15.66 -0.33
CA ALA A 217 -3.67 -14.82 -1.06
C ALA A 217 -4.08 -13.35 -0.96
N PRO A 218 -3.15 -12.39 -1.13
CA PRO A 218 -3.53 -11.01 -1.39
C PRO A 218 -4.47 -10.93 -2.60
N ALA A 219 -5.49 -10.07 -2.54
CA ALA A 219 -6.53 -9.98 -3.56
C ALA A 219 -5.97 -9.67 -4.96
N VAL A 220 -4.92 -8.85 -5.04
CA VAL A 220 -4.17 -8.57 -6.28
C VAL A 220 -3.53 -9.83 -6.86
N VAL A 221 -3.06 -10.73 -6.00
CA VAL A 221 -2.44 -11.99 -6.41
C VAL A 221 -3.50 -12.97 -6.88
N GLU A 222 -4.58 -13.13 -6.09
CA GLU A 222 -5.69 -14.02 -6.43
C GLU A 222 -6.34 -13.64 -7.76
N ILE A 223 -6.61 -12.35 -8.02
CA ILE A 223 -7.23 -11.92 -9.27
C ILE A 223 -6.33 -12.20 -10.49
N CYS A 224 -5.01 -12.10 -10.34
CA CYS A 224 -4.09 -12.43 -11.42
C CYS A 224 -4.05 -13.95 -11.67
N ILE A 225 -4.04 -14.76 -10.62
CA ILE A 225 -4.02 -16.22 -10.74
C ILE A 225 -5.33 -16.72 -11.37
N GLN A 226 -6.48 -16.20 -10.95
CA GLN A 226 -7.78 -16.48 -11.59
C GLN A 226 -7.82 -15.97 -13.05
N GLY A 227 -7.05 -14.93 -13.36
CA GLY A 227 -6.84 -14.44 -14.73
C GLY A 227 -5.94 -15.33 -15.59
N GLY A 228 -5.29 -16.34 -15.02
CA GLY A 228 -4.41 -17.28 -15.72
C GLY A 228 -2.91 -17.07 -15.48
N ALA A 229 -2.50 -16.18 -14.57
CA ALA A 229 -1.09 -16.00 -14.22
C ALA A 229 -0.55 -17.19 -13.40
N GLU A 230 0.72 -17.54 -13.62
CA GLU A 230 1.38 -18.60 -12.85
C GLU A 230 1.56 -18.20 -11.37
N VAL A 231 1.32 -19.15 -10.46
CA VAL A 231 1.50 -18.93 -9.03
C VAL A 231 2.98 -18.87 -8.66
N LEU A 232 3.44 -17.70 -8.22
CA LEU A 232 4.80 -17.52 -7.69
C LEU A 232 5.03 -18.36 -6.43
N GLU A 233 6.23 -18.93 -6.29
CA GLU A 233 6.60 -19.87 -5.23
C GLU A 233 6.28 -19.37 -3.82
N LYS A 234 6.54 -18.08 -3.55
CA LYS A 234 6.31 -17.46 -2.24
C LYS A 234 4.83 -17.41 -1.81
N TYR A 235 3.89 -17.57 -2.75
CA TYR A 235 2.44 -17.57 -2.46
C TYR A 235 1.86 -18.96 -2.30
N LYS A 236 2.53 -20.00 -2.81
CA LYS A 236 2.03 -21.39 -2.76
C LYS A 236 1.71 -21.85 -1.33
N ALA A 237 2.57 -21.51 -0.38
CA ALA A 237 2.39 -21.87 1.03
C ALA A 237 1.18 -21.16 1.68
N THR A 238 0.96 -19.88 1.39
CA THR A 238 -0.21 -19.15 1.92
C THR A 238 -1.49 -19.61 1.26
N MET A 239 -1.42 -19.98 -0.02
CA MET A 239 -2.52 -20.53 -0.82
C MET A 239 -2.81 -22.00 -0.54
N ARG A 240 -1.93 -22.70 0.21
CA ARG A 240 -2.08 -24.10 0.62
C ARG A 240 -2.28 -25.06 -0.55
N LEU A 241 -1.53 -24.83 -1.64
CA LEU A 241 -1.62 -25.67 -2.84
C LEU A 241 -1.09 -27.09 -2.62
N ASP A 242 -0.37 -27.32 -1.52
CA ASP A 242 0.14 -28.61 -1.07
C ASP A 242 -0.85 -29.40 -0.20
N ILE A 243 -2.02 -28.82 0.11
CA ILE A 243 -3.04 -29.44 0.95
C ILE A 243 -4.17 -29.98 0.06
N GLY A 244 -4.43 -31.28 0.15
CA GLY A 244 -5.62 -31.88 -0.46
C GLY A 244 -6.89 -31.38 0.23
N ILE A 245 -7.78 -30.75 -0.54
CA ILE A 245 -9.08 -30.28 -0.06
C ILE A 245 -10.05 -31.47 -0.04
N PRO A 246 -10.64 -31.84 1.10
CA PRO A 246 -11.64 -32.90 1.17
C PRO A 246 -12.86 -32.58 0.32
N SER A 247 -13.44 -33.60 -0.32
CA SER A 247 -14.68 -33.48 -1.10
C SER A 247 -15.94 -33.30 -0.23
N SER A 248 -15.85 -33.59 1.07
CA SER A 248 -16.97 -33.46 2.00
C SER A 248 -16.50 -33.23 3.45
N SER A 249 -17.39 -32.70 4.30
CA SER A 249 -17.16 -32.58 5.74
C SER A 249 -16.85 -33.92 6.40
N ARG A 250 -17.50 -35.00 5.95
CA ARG A 250 -17.25 -36.36 6.45
C ARG A 250 -15.83 -36.81 6.11
N GLU A 251 -15.33 -36.49 4.93
CA GLU A 251 -13.94 -36.76 4.56
C GLU A 251 -12.98 -35.94 5.40
N ALA A 252 -13.26 -34.65 5.60
CA ALA A 252 -12.46 -33.78 6.47
C ALA A 252 -12.31 -34.32 7.90
N GLU A 253 -13.36 -34.91 8.48
CA GLU A 253 -13.33 -35.53 9.81
C GLU A 253 -12.41 -36.78 9.89
N MET A 254 -12.11 -37.43 8.76
CA MET A 254 -11.23 -38.60 8.72
C MET A 254 -9.74 -38.24 8.65
N VAL A 255 -9.40 -36.97 8.45
CA VAL A 255 -8.01 -36.47 8.27
C VAL A 255 -7.46 -35.85 9.58
N VAL A 256 -8.27 -35.77 10.64
CA VAL A 256 -7.92 -35.21 11.96
C VAL A 256 -7.38 -36.28 12.91
#